data_AF-A0A521SSW9-F1
#
_entry.id   AF-A0A521SSW9-F1
#
_cell.length_a   1.000
_cell.length_b   1.000
_cell.length_c   1.000
_cell.angle_alpha   90.00
_cell.angle_beta   90.00
_cell.angle_gamma   90.00
#
_symmetry.space_group_name_H-M   'P 1'
#
loop_
_entity.id
_entity.type
_entity.pdbx_description
1 polymer ?
#
loop_
_entity_poly.entity_id
_entity_poly.type
_entity_poly.pdbx_seq_one_letter_code
_entity_poly.pdbx_strand_id
1 'polypeptide(L)' 'MMGPGMGLWMTFNLLFWLLLTVGIVLLAVWAVDAIRRTRERESELPLEILKKRYARGEISKEEYEAKKQDLL' A
#
# COMPACT_ATOMS: atom_id res chain seq x y z
N MET A 1 39.40 -14.49 -32.43
CA MET A 1 39.73 -13.85 -31.14
C MET A 1 38.48 -13.10 -30.67
N MET A 2 37.70 -13.66 -29.74
CA MET A 2 36.54 -12.97 -29.17
C MET A 2 37.08 -11.92 -28.19
N GLY A 3 36.91 -10.64 -28.52
CA GLY A 3 37.46 -9.55 -27.73
C GLY A 3 36.84 -9.51 -26.33
N PRO A 4 37.64 -9.24 -25.27
CA PRO A 4 37.17 -9.26 -23.88
C PRO A 4 36.11 -8.21 -23.53
N GLY A 5 35.66 -7.39 -24.48
CA GLY A 5 34.63 -6.37 -24.29
C GLY A 5 33.18 -6.87 -24.29
N MET A 6 32.88 -8.04 -24.87
CA MET A 6 31.50 -8.54 -24.95
C MET A 6 30.94 -9.01 -23.60
N GLY A 7 31.75 -9.61 -22.75
CA GLY A 7 31.32 -10.10 -21.43
C GLY A 7 30.95 -8.97 -20.47
N LEU A 8 31.76 -7.90 -20.44
CA LEU A 8 31.55 -6.75 -19.56
C LEU A 8 30.28 -5.97 -19.91
N TRP A 9 30.02 -5.78 -21.21
CA TRP A 9 28.80 -5.11 -21.69
C TRP A 9 27.53 -5.88 -21.34
N MET A 10 27.59 -7.22 -21.44
CA MET A 10 26.49 -8.10 -21.08
C MET A 10 26.21 -8.09 -19.57
N THR A 11 27.25 -8.11 -18.73
CA THR A 11 27.09 -7.98 -17.28
C THR A 11 26.56 -6.62 -16.85
N PHE A 12 27.02 -5.53 -17.47
CA PHE A 12 26.54 -4.18 -17.17
C PHE A 12 25.05 -4.02 -17.51
N ASN A 13 24.62 -4.54 -18.65
CA ASN A 13 23.23 -4.48 -19.07
C ASN A 13 22.32 -5.28 -18.13
N LEU A 14 22.74 -6.49 -17.74
CA LEU A 14 22.02 -7.30 -16.75
C LEU A 14 21.92 -6.59 -15.40
N LEU A 15 23.02 -5.99 -14.93
CA LEU A 15 23.03 -5.28 -13.65
C LEU A 15 22.15 -4.03 -13.69
N PHE A 16 22.14 -3.30 -14.81
CA PHE A 16 21.30 -2.12 -15.02
C PHE A 16 19.81 -2.49 -15.01
N TRP A 17 19.41 -3.54 -15.73
CA TRP A 17 18.04 -4.03 -15.71
C TRP A 17 17.62 -4.53 -14.32
N LEU A 18 18.50 -5.26 -13.64
CA LEU A 18 18.24 -5.72 -12.27
C LEU A 18 18.02 -4.53 -11.33
N LEU A 19 18.90 -3.52 -11.39
CA LEU A 19 18.79 -2.32 -10.56
C LEU A 19 17.50 -1.54 -10.86
N LEU A 20 17.15 -1.41 -12.14
CA LEU A 20 15.92 -0.76 -12.58
C LEU A 20 14.68 -1.49 -12.04
N THR A 21 14.64 -2.82 -12.16
CA THR A 21 13.54 -3.64 -11.63
C THR A 21 13.45 -3.51 -10.11
N VAL A 22 14.57 -3.61 -9.39
CA VAL A 22 14.58 -3.46 -7.92
C VAL A 22 14.09 -2.07 -7.51
N GLY A 23 14.52 -1.01 -8.21
CA GLY A 23 14.06 0.35 -7.97
C GLY A 23 12.55 0.51 -8.18
N ILE A 24 12.01 -0.04 -9.27
CA ILE A 24 10.57 -0.01 -9.55
C ILE A 24 9.79 -0.78 -8.47
N VAL A 25 10.26 -1.96 -8.08
CA VAL A 25 9.60 -2.77 -7.04
C VAL A 25 9.60 -2.05 -5.69
N LEU A 26 10.71 -1.43 -5.30
CA LEU A 26 10.78 -0.63 -4.07
C LEU A 26 9.82 0.55 -4.10
N LEU A 27 9.75 1.28 -5.22
CA LEU A 27 8.79 2.38 -5.38
C LEU A 27 7.35 1.89 -5.32
N ALA A 28 7.04 0.77 -5.95
CA ALA A 28 5.70 0.18 -5.92
C ALA A 28 5.30 -0.25 -4.50
N VAL A 29 6.20 -0.92 -3.77
CA VAL A 29 5.97 -1.31 -2.37
C VAL A 29 5.75 -0.09 -1.50
N TRP A 30 6.58 0.95 -1.65
CA TRP A 30 6.46 2.18 -0.87
C TRP A 30 5.17 2.94 -1.19
N ALA A 31 4.78 3.01 -2.47
CA ALA A 31 3.53 3.63 -2.90
C ALA A 31 2.30 2.90 -2.33
N VAL A 32 2.31 1.56 -2.36
CA VAL A 32 1.22 0.75 -1.78
C VAL A 32 1.16 0.91 -0.27
N ASP A 33 2.29 0.95 0.43
CA ASP A 33 2.32 1.16 1.89
C ASP A 33 1.80 2.57 2.26
N ALA A 34 2.19 3.60 1.49
CA ALA A 34 1.70 4.97 1.68
C ALA A 34 0.18 5.09 1.45
N ILE A 35 -0.34 4.43 0.41
CA ILE A 35 -1.78 4.38 0.12
C ILE A 35 -2.52 3.62 1.23
N ARG A 36 -1.98 2.49 1.69
CA ARG A 36 -2.57 1.69 2.78
C ARG A 36 -2.67 2.48 4.08
N ARG A 37 -1.62 3.20 4.48
CA ARG A 37 -1.65 4.07 5.67
C ARG A 37 -2.68 5.19 5.57
N THR A 38 -2.87 5.73 4.37
CA THR A 38 -3.88 6.77 4.13
C THR A 38 -5.29 6.19 4.21
N ARG A 39 -5.50 5.01 3.63
CA ARG A 39 -6.78 4.29 3.67
C ARG A 39 -7.13 3.82 5.09
N GLU A 40 -6.17 3.34 5.88
CA GLU A 40 -6.40 2.96 7.28
C GLU A 40 -6.81 4.17 8.13
N ARG A 41 -6.15 5.34 7.98
CA ARG A 41 -6.57 6.58 8.63
C ARG A 41 -7.97 7.02 8.20
N GLU A 42 -8.28 6.90 6.92
CA GLU A 42 -9.59 7.26 6.38
C GLU A 42 -10.68 6.28 6.80
N SER A 43 -10.36 5.01 7.11
CA SER A 43 -11.29 4.03 7.69
C SER A 43 -11.46 4.21 9.20
N GLU A 44 -10.42 4.63 9.93
CA GLU A 44 -10.49 4.92 11.37
C GLU A 44 -11.42 6.11 11.67
N LEU A 45 -11.38 7.18 10.86
CA LEU A 45 -12.20 8.38 11.07
C LEU A 45 -13.74 8.10 11.06
N PRO A 46 -14.32 7.40 10.08
CA PRO A 46 -15.72 6.98 10.06
C PRO A 46 -16.07 6.06 11.23
N LEU A 47 -15.20 5.10 11.57
CA LEU A 47 -15.41 4.18 12.69
C LEU A 47 -15.41 4.91 14.03
N GLU A 48 -14.51 5.88 14.22
CA GLU A 48 -14.47 6.74 15.41
C GLU A 48 -15.72 7.63 15.51
N ILE A 49 -16.19 8.21 14.39
CA ILE A 49 -17.43 8.98 14.35
C ILE A 49 -18.62 8.09 14.71
N LEU A 50 -18.69 6.87 14.17
CA LEU A 50 -19.74 5.90 14.50
C LEU A 50 -19.72 5.56 15.99
N LYS A 51 -18.56 5.21 16.53
CA LYS A 51 -18.39 4.85 17.94
C LYS A 51 -18.81 5.99 18.87
N LYS A 52 -18.51 7.24 18.50
CA LYS A 52 -18.89 8.43 19.28
C LYS A 52 -20.39 8.71 19.28
N ARG A 53 -21.12 8.36 18.21
CA ARG A 53 -22.59 8.48 18.16
C ARG A 53 -23.30 7.33 18.86
N TYR A 54 -22.75 6.11 18.76
CA TYR A 54 -23.20 4.96 19.53
C TYR A 54 -23.09 5.22 21.04
N ALA A 55 -21.96 5.77 21.50
CA ALA A 55 -21.76 6.15 22.90
C ALA A 55 -22.71 7.27 23.38
N ARG A 56 -23.20 8.12 22.48
CA ARG A 56 -24.23 9.12 22.76
C ARG A 56 -25.65 8.56 22.72
N GLY A 57 -25.83 7.31 22.27
CA GLY A 57 -27.14 6.69 22.09
C GLY A 57 -27.92 7.22 20.87
N GLU A 58 -27.26 7.93 19.95
CA GLU A 58 -27.89 8.48 18.74
C GLU A 58 -28.14 7.43 17.65
N ILE A 59 -27.49 6.26 17.74
CA ILE A 59 -27.62 5.14 16.81
C ILE A 59 -27.70 3.82 17.57
N SER A 60 -28.49 2.88 17.05
CA SER A 60 -28.63 1.54 17.64
C SER A 60 -27.38 0.69 17.42
N LYS A 61 -27.21 -0.35 18.24
CA LYS A 61 -26.17 -1.38 18.05
C LYS A 61 -26.31 -2.07 16.69
N GLU A 62 -27.54 -2.27 16.19
CA GLU A 62 -27.76 -2.86 14.87
C GLU A 62 -27.23 -1.95 13.75
N GLU A 63 -27.47 -0.64 13.82
CA GLU A 63 -26.98 0.32 12.82
C GLU A 63 -25.45 0.48 12.87
N TYR A 64 -24.85 0.36 14.06
CA TYR A 64 -23.41 0.37 14.24
C TYR A 64 -22.73 -0.84 13.56
N GLU A 65 -23.26 -2.05 13.79
CA GLU A 65 -22.72 -3.28 13.20
C GLU A 65 -22.87 -3.30 11.67
N ALA A 66 -24.03 -2.88 11.14
CA ALA A 66 -24.27 -2.85 9.70
C ALA A 66 -23.27 -1.94 8.96
N LYS A 67 -23.02 -0.73 9.48
CA LYS A 67 -22.08 0.22 8.87
C LYS A 67 -20.61 -0.18 9.08
N LYS A 68 -20.29 -0.90 10.15
CA LYS A 68 -18.94 -1.42 10.39
C LYS A 68 -18.57 -2.52 9.38
N GLN A 69 -19.53 -3.37 9.00
CA GLN A 69 -19.31 -4.40 7.98
C GLN A 69 -19.16 -3.83 6.56
N ASP A 70 -19.76 -2.68 6.27
CA ASP A 70 -19.65 -2.00 4.96
C ASP A 70 -18.29 -1.31 4.77
N LEU A 71 -17.64 -0.91 5.86
CA LEU A 71 -16.34 -0.20 5.86
C LEU A 71 -15.11 -1.13 5.90
N LEU A 72 -15.30 -2.44 6.12
CA LEU A 72 -14.27 -3.48 6.20
C LEU A 72 -14.13 -4.24 4.88
#